data_AF-A0A9P0Z1V5-F1
#
_entry.id   AF-A0A9P0Z1V5-F1
#
_cell.length_a   1.000
_cell.length_b   1.000
_cell.length_c   1.000
_cell.angle_alpha   90.00
_cell.angle_beta   90.00
_cell.angle_gamma   90.00
#
_symmetry.space_group_name_H-M   'P 1'
#
loop_
_entity.id
_entity.type
_entity.pdbx_description
1 polymer ?
#
loop_
_entity_poly.entity_id
_entity_poly.type
_entity_poly.pdbx_seq_one_letter_code
_entity_poly.pdbx_strand_id
1 'polypeptide(L)'
;MGMRTMEWAARANHLGGVPRKVVIAAVGCFAKAVANLINTTTVHNADTLLHLVRSRPPGIPLITVSNHMSTLDDPAMWGFKGFPTCDAKLARWVLTAEDICFTNTVFSYFFRLGKCIPITRGGGIYQEHMNEAVDRLSSGAWKGRCVKKILPFGD
;
A
#
# COMPACT_ATOMS: atom_id res chain seq x y z
N MET A 1 -24.03 -2.85 -9.29
CA MET A 1 -22.77 -3.27 -8.63
C MET A 1 -21.68 -3.08 -9.65
N GLY A 2 -20.83 -2.06 -9.48
CA GLY A 2 -19.65 -1.90 -10.32
C GLY A 2 -18.70 -3.06 -10.08
N MET A 3 -17.94 -3.47 -11.09
CA MET A 3 -16.92 -4.50 -10.89
C MET A 3 -15.64 -3.82 -10.41
N ARG A 4 -15.19 -4.15 -9.19
CA ARG A 4 -13.89 -3.69 -8.67
C ARG A 4 -12.75 -4.20 -9.57
N THR A 5 -12.06 -3.28 -10.25
CA THR A 5 -10.99 -3.58 -11.22
C THR A 5 -9.97 -4.57 -10.68
N MET A 6 -9.93 -5.80 -11.21
CA MET A 6 -8.97 -6.86 -10.86
C MET A 6 -8.83 -7.20 -9.36
N GLU A 7 -9.89 -7.04 -8.57
CA GLU A 7 -9.85 -7.35 -7.12
C GLU A 7 -9.41 -8.82 -6.83
N TRP A 8 -9.71 -9.75 -7.74
CA TRP A 8 -9.28 -11.15 -7.64
C TRP A 8 -7.77 -11.30 -7.52
N ALA A 9 -6.98 -10.48 -8.23
CA ALA A 9 -5.52 -10.49 -8.16
C ALA A 9 -5.02 -10.01 -6.77
N ALA A 10 -5.83 -9.18 -6.11
CA ALA A 10 -5.56 -8.66 -4.79
C ALA A 10 -5.96 -9.64 -3.66
N ARG A 11 -6.36 -10.89 -3.95
CA ARG A 11 -6.60 -11.91 -2.92
C ARG A 11 -5.29 -12.53 -2.42
N ALA A 12 -5.27 -12.99 -1.17
CA ALA A 12 -4.06 -13.58 -0.57
C ALA A 12 -3.72 -14.96 -1.16
N ASN A 13 -4.75 -15.71 -1.59
CA ASN A 13 -4.65 -17.04 -2.17
C ASN A 13 -4.53 -17.06 -3.71
N HIS A 14 -4.50 -15.88 -4.36
CA HIS A 14 -4.36 -15.78 -5.80
C HIS A 14 -3.08 -16.48 -6.28
N LEU A 15 -3.22 -17.52 -7.11
CA LEU A 15 -2.13 -18.41 -7.55
C LEU A 15 -1.23 -18.88 -6.37
N GLY A 16 -1.86 -19.29 -5.26
CA GLY A 16 -1.14 -19.73 -4.06
C GLY A 16 -0.40 -18.61 -3.30
N GLY A 17 -0.63 -17.35 -3.66
CA GLY A 17 0.00 -16.18 -3.06
C GLY A 17 1.44 -15.93 -3.51
N VAL A 18 1.97 -16.74 -4.45
CA VAL A 18 3.33 -16.60 -4.98
C VAL A 18 3.53 -15.26 -5.69
N PRO A 19 2.67 -14.82 -6.62
CA PRO A 19 2.90 -13.57 -7.36
C PRO A 19 2.98 -12.35 -6.43
N ARG A 20 2.14 -12.31 -5.40
CA ARG A 20 2.17 -11.25 -4.38
C ARG A 20 3.49 -11.22 -3.63
N LYS A 21 3.96 -12.38 -3.16
CA LYS A 21 5.23 -12.47 -2.42
C LYS A 21 6.40 -11.99 -3.29
N VAL A 22 6.43 -12.38 -4.57
CA VAL A 22 7.46 -11.95 -5.52
C VAL A 22 7.42 -10.43 -5.71
N VAL A 23 6.26 -9.86 -6.02
CA VAL A 23 6.13 -8.40 -6.24
C VAL A 23 6.52 -7.61 -4.99
N ILE A 24 6.00 -7.99 -3.81
CA ILE A 24 6.31 -7.29 -2.57
C ILE A 24 7.78 -7.45 -2.18
N ALA A 25 8.37 -8.63 -2.36
CA ALA A 25 9.79 -8.82 -2.10
C ALA A 25 10.66 -7.99 -3.03
N ALA A 26 10.36 -7.96 -4.34
CA ALA A 26 11.09 -7.17 -5.31
C ALA A 26 11.04 -5.66 -4.97
N VAL A 27 9.83 -5.14 -4.72
CA VAL A 27 9.64 -3.74 -4.31
C VAL A 27 10.29 -3.44 -2.96
N GLY A 28 10.21 -4.38 -2.01
CA GLY A 28 10.83 -4.26 -0.69
C GLY A 28 12.36 -4.27 -0.71
N CYS A 29 12.97 -5.02 -1.64
CA CYS A 29 14.40 -4.99 -1.89
C CYS A 29 14.83 -3.67 -2.54
N PHE A 30 14.07 -3.20 -3.54
CA PHE A 30 14.30 -1.89 -4.16
C PHE A 30 14.22 -0.76 -3.12
N ALA A 31 13.19 -0.77 -2.28
CA ALA A 31 13.03 0.19 -1.19
C ALA A 31 14.24 0.22 -0.25
N LYS A 32 14.76 -0.96 0.12
CA LYS A 32 15.97 -1.06 0.96
C LYS A 32 17.21 -0.50 0.27
N ALA A 33 17.39 -0.77 -1.02
CA ALA A 33 18.50 -0.22 -1.78
C ALA A 33 18.43 1.32 -1.82
N VAL A 34 17.25 1.88 -2.13
CA VAL A 34 17.05 3.33 -2.14
C VAL A 34 17.30 3.94 -0.76
N ALA A 35 16.67 3.41 0.29
CA ALA A 35 16.70 4.02 1.61
C ALA A 35 18.05 3.89 2.35
N ASN A 36 18.85 2.85 2.05
CA ASN A 36 20.10 2.58 2.80
C ASN A 36 21.37 2.65 1.96
N LEU A 37 21.30 2.60 0.62
CA LEU A 37 22.48 2.65 -0.25
C LEU A 37 22.58 3.94 -1.05
N ILE A 38 21.44 4.44 -1.55
CA ILE A 38 21.39 5.57 -2.49
C ILE A 38 20.95 6.88 -1.81
N ASN A 39 20.45 6.79 -0.57
CA ASN A 39 19.95 7.94 0.18
C ASN A 39 20.38 7.91 1.65
N THR A 40 20.42 9.10 2.26
CA THR A 40 20.54 9.25 3.71
C THR A 40 19.14 9.33 4.32
N THR A 41 18.75 8.29 5.05
CA THR A 41 17.41 8.18 5.65
C THR A 41 17.50 8.28 7.18
N THR A 42 16.80 9.25 7.77
CA THR A 42 16.62 9.33 9.23
C THR A 42 15.20 8.90 9.58
N VAL A 43 15.07 8.01 10.56
CA VAL A 43 13.76 7.50 11.02
C VAL A 43 13.62 7.77 12.51
N HIS A 44 12.53 8.41 12.88
CA HIS A 44 12.16 8.65 14.27
C HIS A 44 11.09 7.64 14.71
N ASN A 45 11.19 7.14 15.94
CA ASN A 45 10.23 6.21 16.55
C ASN A 45 9.98 4.93 15.73
N ALA A 46 11.03 4.39 15.10
CA ALA A 46 10.96 3.16 14.31
C ALA A 46 10.42 1.97 15.12
N ASP A 47 10.82 1.85 16.39
CA ASP A 47 10.42 0.74 17.26
C ASP A 47 8.93 0.73 17.54
N THR A 48 8.32 1.90 17.78
CA THR A 48 6.87 2.04 17.96
C THR A 48 6.11 1.56 16.73
N LEU A 49 6.55 1.97 15.54
CA LEU A 49 5.95 1.54 14.28
C LEU A 49 6.10 0.02 14.10
N LEU A 50 7.28 -0.54 14.34
CA LEU A 50 7.53 -1.98 14.24
C LEU A 50 6.64 -2.77 15.20
N HIS A 51 6.49 -2.29 16.44
CA HIS A 51 5.61 -2.88 17.44
C HIS A 51 4.14 -2.88 16.97
N LEU A 52 3.65 -1.75 16.45
CA LEU A 52 2.28 -1.65 15.92
C LEU A 52 2.02 -2.51 14.68
N VAL A 53 3.05 -2.77 13.88
CA VAL A 53 2.93 -3.62 12.68
C VAL A 53 2.98 -5.11 13.05
N ARG A 54 3.86 -5.51 13.97
CA ARG A 54 4.10 -6.92 14.31
C ARG A 54 3.24 -7.47 15.45
N SER A 55 2.98 -6.67 16.47
CA SER A 55 2.44 -7.14 17.76
C SER A 55 1.00 -6.68 18.02
N ARG A 56 0.32 -6.15 17.00
CA ARG A 56 -1.07 -5.70 17.12
C ARG A 56 -2.00 -6.90 17.34
N PRO A 57 -3.02 -6.79 18.22
CA PRO A 57 -4.00 -7.85 18.40
C PRO A 57 -4.72 -8.21 17.09
N PRO A 58 -5.06 -9.49 16.87
CA PRO A 58 -5.83 -9.90 15.70
C PRO A 58 -7.14 -9.12 15.57
N GLY A 59 -7.49 -8.73 14.35
CA GLY A 59 -8.74 -8.01 14.06
C GLY A 59 -8.69 -6.49 14.31
N ILE A 60 -7.70 -5.96 15.01
CA ILE A 60 -7.53 -4.50 15.13
C ILE A 60 -6.90 -3.96 13.85
N PRO A 61 -7.44 -2.92 13.20
CA PRO A 61 -6.79 -2.29 12.05
C PRO A 61 -5.66 -1.35 12.43
N LEU A 62 -4.78 -1.05 11.47
CA LEU A 62 -3.82 0.05 11.59
C LEU A 62 -4.03 1.01 10.41
N ILE A 63 -4.08 2.31 10.70
CA ILE A 63 -4.16 3.37 9.69
C ILE A 63 -2.93 4.25 9.84
N THR A 64 -2.16 4.41 8.77
CA THR A 64 -1.11 5.44 8.69
C THR A 64 -1.58 6.58 7.81
N VAL A 65 -1.27 7.80 8.22
CA VAL A 65 -1.57 9.02 7.47
C VAL A 65 -0.26 9.74 7.22
N SER A 66 0.02 10.07 5.96
CA SER A 66 1.24 10.79 5.57
C SER A 66 0.94 11.86 4.53
N ASN A 67 1.84 12.85 4.47
CA ASN A 67 1.99 13.68 3.29
C ASN A 67 2.38 12.81 2.07
N HIS A 68 2.19 13.36 0.88
CA HIS A 68 2.52 12.69 -0.38
C HIS A 68 3.20 13.68 -1.31
N MET A 69 4.45 13.37 -1.64
CA MET A 69 5.31 14.17 -2.51
C MET A 69 5.59 13.44 -3.82
N SER A 70 5.67 12.10 -3.82
CA SER A 70 6.00 11.31 -5.00
C SER A 70 5.35 9.92 -5.02
N THR A 71 5.25 9.31 -6.20
CA THR A 71 4.78 7.92 -6.35
C THR A 71 5.72 6.90 -5.69
N LEU A 72 6.98 7.27 -5.45
CA LEU A 72 7.97 6.43 -4.78
C LEU A 72 7.91 6.49 -3.26
N ASP A 73 7.09 7.37 -2.67
CA ASP A 73 6.96 7.47 -1.21
C ASP A 73 6.54 6.12 -0.62
N ASP A 74 5.51 5.50 -1.20
CA ASP A 74 4.93 4.26 -0.70
C ASP A 74 5.90 3.08 -0.70
N PRO A 75 6.73 2.82 -1.74
CA PRO A 75 7.77 1.80 -1.63
C PRO A 75 8.99 2.24 -0.83
N ALA A 76 9.56 3.43 -1.08
CA ALA A 76 10.85 3.82 -0.53
C ALA A 76 10.83 4.07 0.98
N MET A 77 9.74 4.64 1.52
CA MET A 77 9.67 5.03 2.94
C MET A 77 9.80 3.86 3.92
N TRP A 78 9.41 2.65 3.50
CA TRP A 78 9.49 1.46 4.36
C TRP A 78 10.84 0.76 4.28
N GLY A 79 11.75 1.23 3.42
CA GLY A 79 13.06 0.64 3.17
C GLY A 79 14.04 0.70 4.33
N PHE A 80 13.70 1.34 5.46
CA PHE A 80 14.65 1.55 6.55
C PHE A 80 15.10 0.26 7.25
N LYS A 81 16.28 0.31 7.85
CA LYS A 81 16.91 -0.83 8.53
C LYS A 81 15.98 -1.43 9.60
N GLY A 82 15.83 -2.76 9.59
CA GLY A 82 15.01 -3.51 10.54
C GLY A 82 13.53 -3.70 10.13
N PHE A 83 13.02 -2.93 9.15
CA PHE A 83 11.65 -3.10 8.70
C PHE A 83 11.48 -4.35 7.81
N PRO A 84 10.42 -5.17 8.01
CA PRO A 84 10.18 -6.39 7.22
C PRO A 84 9.56 -6.07 5.85
N THR A 85 10.30 -5.36 4.99
CA THR A 85 9.81 -4.90 3.66
C THR A 85 9.39 -6.02 2.71
N CYS A 86 9.97 -7.22 2.86
CA CYS A 86 9.68 -8.36 1.99
C CYS A 86 8.54 -9.26 2.50
N ASP A 87 7.95 -8.95 3.66
CA ASP A 87 6.83 -9.73 4.19
C ASP A 87 5.49 -9.26 3.59
N ALA A 88 4.96 -10.07 2.68
CA ALA A 88 3.67 -9.82 2.03
C ALA A 88 2.48 -9.74 3.00
N LYS A 89 2.53 -10.35 4.19
CA LYS A 89 1.47 -10.23 5.19
C LYS A 89 1.51 -8.87 5.87
N LEU A 90 2.71 -8.44 6.25
CA LEU A 90 2.96 -7.16 6.91
C LEU A 90 2.96 -5.97 5.95
N ALA A 91 2.95 -6.20 4.62
CA ALA A 91 2.81 -5.12 3.66
C ALA A 91 1.48 -4.37 3.82
N ARG A 92 1.55 -3.05 3.74
CA ARG A 92 0.44 -2.12 3.88
C ARG A 92 -0.43 -2.06 2.63
N TRP A 93 -1.74 -1.88 2.79
CA TRP A 93 -2.65 -1.50 1.71
C TRP A 93 -2.58 -0.01 1.43
N VAL A 94 -2.56 0.36 0.15
CA VAL A 94 -2.34 1.74 -0.29
C VAL A 94 -3.44 2.16 -1.23
N LEU A 95 -3.97 3.37 -1.07
CA LEU A 95 -4.82 3.98 -2.08
C LEU A 95 -3.93 4.61 -3.15
N THR A 96 -4.15 4.29 -4.42
CA THR A 96 -3.34 4.79 -5.54
C THR A 96 -4.22 5.32 -6.66
N ALA A 97 -3.75 6.37 -7.33
CA ALA A 97 -4.53 7.06 -8.34
C ALA A 97 -4.75 6.14 -9.56
N GLU A 98 -6.00 5.97 -9.96
CA GLU A 98 -6.39 5.06 -11.05
C GLU A 98 -5.78 5.48 -12.39
N ASP A 99 -5.82 6.76 -12.69
CA ASP A 99 -5.29 7.41 -13.90
C ASP A 99 -3.76 7.31 -14.07
N ILE A 100 -3.03 6.96 -13.00
CA ILE A 100 -1.56 6.83 -13.03
C ILE A 100 -1.14 5.37 -12.92
N CYS A 101 -1.69 4.63 -11.95
CA CYS A 101 -1.26 3.27 -11.63
C CYS A 101 -2.03 2.20 -12.40
N PHE A 102 -3.23 2.50 -12.91
CA PHE A 102 -4.13 1.52 -13.53
C PHE A 102 -4.42 1.86 -14.99
N THR A 103 -3.41 2.36 -15.71
CA THR A 103 -3.51 2.78 -17.10
C THR A 103 -3.60 1.62 -18.10
N ASN A 104 -3.11 0.43 -17.73
CA ASN A 104 -3.24 -0.78 -18.54
C ASN A 104 -3.38 -2.04 -17.68
N THR A 105 -3.72 -3.16 -18.32
CA THR A 105 -3.96 -4.46 -17.68
C THR A 105 -2.74 -4.98 -16.90
N VAL A 106 -1.53 -4.78 -17.42
CA VAL A 106 -0.29 -5.28 -16.80
C VAL A 106 0.03 -4.49 -15.53
N PHE A 107 -0.02 -3.16 -15.60
CA PHE A 107 0.17 -2.31 -14.43
C PHE A 107 -0.93 -2.53 -13.40
N SER A 108 -2.19 -2.62 -13.83
CA SER A 108 -3.32 -2.92 -12.94
C SER A 108 -3.09 -4.21 -12.16
N TYR A 109 -2.63 -5.26 -12.83
CA TYR A 109 -2.29 -6.52 -12.19
C TYR A 109 -1.13 -6.37 -11.19
N PHE A 110 -0.04 -5.71 -11.60
CA PHE A 110 1.12 -5.45 -10.74
C PHE A 110 0.75 -4.68 -9.46
N PHE A 111 0.03 -3.57 -9.60
CA PHE A 111 -0.39 -2.75 -8.46
C PHE A 111 -1.40 -3.47 -7.56
N ARG A 112 -2.32 -4.28 -8.12
CA ARG A 112 -3.20 -5.14 -7.28
C ARG A 112 -2.41 -6.17 -6.47
N LEU A 113 -1.38 -6.80 -7.06
CA LEU A 113 -0.48 -7.70 -6.31
C LEU A 113 0.25 -6.96 -5.18
N GLY A 114 0.66 -5.71 -5.44
CA GLY A 114 1.31 -4.81 -4.49
C GLY A 114 0.42 -4.26 -3.37
N LYS A 115 -0.83 -4.72 -3.23
CA LYS A 115 -1.84 -4.20 -2.26
C LYS A 115 -2.26 -2.74 -2.53
N CYS A 116 -2.30 -2.34 -3.79
CA CYS A 116 -2.84 -1.04 -4.19
C CYS A 116 -4.33 -1.15 -4.50
N ILE A 117 -5.10 -0.18 -4.01
CA ILE A 117 -6.53 -0.01 -4.25
C ILE A 117 -6.67 1.25 -5.13
N PRO A 118 -7.22 1.13 -6.36
CA PRO A 118 -7.42 2.27 -7.25
C PRO A 118 -8.39 3.27 -6.62
N ILE A 119 -8.14 4.56 -6.80
CA ILE A 119 -9.04 5.65 -6.41
C ILE A 119 -9.11 6.67 -7.53
N THR A 120 -10.32 7.17 -7.78
CA THR A 120 -10.56 8.26 -8.72
C THR A 120 -10.27 9.59 -8.01
N ARG A 121 -9.29 10.35 -8.53
CA ARG A 121 -8.99 11.70 -8.03
C ARG A 121 -10.17 12.63 -8.28
N GLY A 122 -10.49 13.50 -7.33
CA GLY A 122 -11.65 14.40 -7.44
C GLY A 122 -13.01 13.71 -7.30
N GLY A 123 -13.08 12.37 -7.24
CA GLY A 123 -14.32 11.61 -7.03
C GLY A 123 -14.85 11.63 -5.59
N GLY A 124 -14.14 12.29 -4.67
CA GLY A 124 -14.51 12.39 -3.26
C GLY A 124 -14.37 11.06 -2.49
N ILE A 125 -15.00 11.02 -1.31
CA ILE A 125 -14.92 9.87 -0.40
C ILE A 125 -15.89 8.74 -0.76
N TYR A 126 -16.94 9.05 -1.52
CA TYR A 126 -18.02 8.12 -1.86
C TYR A 126 -17.75 7.42 -3.19
N GLN A 127 -16.80 6.48 -3.18
CA GLN A 127 -16.44 5.67 -4.35
C GLN A 127 -16.34 4.19 -3.96
N GLU A 128 -16.59 3.29 -4.90
CA GLU A 128 -16.65 1.85 -4.62
C GLU A 128 -15.34 1.30 -4.01
N HIS A 129 -14.21 1.78 -4.49
CA HIS A 129 -12.91 1.39 -3.97
C HIS A 129 -12.65 1.86 -2.54
N MET A 130 -13.32 2.91 -2.07
CA MET A 130 -13.28 3.28 -0.66
C MET A 130 -14.00 2.26 0.22
N ASN A 131 -15.06 1.62 -0.27
CA ASN A 131 -15.72 0.51 0.42
C ASN A 131 -14.78 -0.70 0.52
N GLU A 132 -14.08 -1.07 -0.57
CA GLU A 132 -13.04 -2.11 -0.50
C GLU A 132 -12.01 -1.79 0.60
N ALA A 133 -11.64 -0.51 0.68
CA ALA A 133 -10.67 -0.03 1.63
C ALA A 133 -11.16 -0.09 3.10
N VAL A 134 -12.47 0.07 3.33
CA VAL A 134 -13.13 -0.15 4.62
C VAL A 134 -13.19 -1.65 4.92
N ASP A 135 -13.57 -2.48 3.94
CA ASP A 135 -13.62 -3.95 4.08
C ASP A 135 -12.26 -4.49 4.56
N ARG A 136 -11.15 -4.00 3.97
CA ARG A 136 -9.79 -4.36 4.42
C ARG A 136 -9.52 -3.96 5.87
N LEU A 137 -9.89 -2.76 6.27
CA LEU A 137 -9.72 -2.30 7.65
C LEU A 137 -10.56 -3.12 8.63
N SER A 138 -11.81 -3.42 8.28
CA SER A 138 -12.68 -4.27 9.10
C SER A 138 -12.13 -5.68 9.32
N SER A 139 -11.31 -6.19 8.39
CA SER A 139 -10.57 -7.46 8.56
C SER A 139 -9.29 -7.35 9.41
N GLY A 140 -9.01 -6.19 10.00
CA GLY A 140 -7.80 -5.94 10.79
C GLY A 140 -6.54 -5.67 9.95
N ALA A 141 -6.68 -5.39 8.65
CA ALA A 141 -5.54 -5.12 7.79
C ALA A 141 -4.86 -3.77 8.14
N TRP A 142 -3.59 -3.66 7.80
CA TRP A 142 -2.88 -2.39 7.84
C TRP A 142 -3.06 -1.63 6.53
N LYS A 143 -3.55 -0.40 6.62
CA LYS A 143 -3.76 0.50 5.48
C LYS A 143 -3.03 1.82 5.71
N GLY A 144 -2.58 2.45 4.64
CA GLY A 144 -2.14 3.84 4.69
C GLY A 144 -2.91 4.71 3.73
N ARG A 145 -3.04 5.97 4.12
CA ARG A 145 -3.71 7.03 3.40
C ARG A 145 -2.71 8.17 3.17
N CYS A 146 -2.49 8.49 1.91
CA CYS A 146 -1.88 9.75 1.52
C CYS A 146 -2.95 10.84 1.54
N VAL A 147 -2.73 11.92 2.29
CA VAL A 147 -3.72 13.01 2.46
C VAL A 147 -4.10 13.67 1.12
N LYS A 148 -3.16 13.72 0.16
CA LYS A 148 -3.35 14.38 -1.15
C LYS A 148 -4.20 13.60 -2.16
N LYS A 149 -4.54 12.32 -1.92
CA LYS A 149 -5.17 11.46 -2.94
C LYS A 149 -6.70 11.57 -3.05
N ILE A 150 -7.42 11.97 -1.98
CA ILE A 150 -8.90 11.92 -1.93
C ILE A 150 -9.54 13.32 -1.95
N LEU A 151 -8.80 14.34 -1.54
CA LEU A 151 -9.31 15.70 -1.44
C LEU A 151 -9.07 16.44 -2.76
N PRO A 152 -10.03 17.28 -3.22
CA PRO A 152 -9.85 18.13 -4.38
C PRO A 152 -8.90 19.26 -4.00
N PHE A 153 -7.60 18.99 -3.97
CA PHE A 153 -6.62 20.06 -3.97
C PHE A 153 -6.10 20.15 -5.39
N GLY A 154 -6.51 21.23 -6.07
CA GLY A 154 -5.96 21.63 -7.35
C GLY A 154 -4.44 21.72 -7.24
N ASP A 155 -3.78 21.34 -8.33
CA ASP A 155 -2.41 21.77 -8.60
C ASP A 155 -2.40 23.28 -8.91
#